data_AF-A0AAW7G0R0-F1
#
_entry.id   AF-A0AAW7G0R0-F1
#
_cell.length_a   1.000
_cell.length_b   1.000
_cell.length_c   1.000
_cell.angle_alpha   90.00
_cell.angle_beta   90.00
_cell.angle_gamma   90.00
#
_symmetry.space_group_name_H-M   'P 1'
#
loop_
_entity.id
_entity.type
_entity.pdbx_description
1 polymer ?
#
loop_
_entity_poly.entity_id
_entity_poly.type
_entity_poly.pdbx_seq_one_letter_code
_entity_poly.pdbx_strand_id
1 'polypeptide(L)'
;MKIPDFPLPSQPRTEIHFRMPTVDDAMLYSDSLPDQEEATTTKYLNAMQAGEVNDSALWTAQDRRTALWWIYINSRTDTVTTYPYNCQHCGETHFYDFDLRELSENAELLTEVPERRVTVPVQGVPTEWTLKPLDGRGICMLEKLRFMLPEETDPEYKNAERRMRLAEIALNTALDDDPDDYEAAANRRYDLIATMATDTEFVPLVAKIHLMQRELRHGLDVSIERGVVSLVLPPHSCEAEGKEGKATRLLVPFRNSSFIPNFKSEWLVNRY
;
A
#
# COMPACT_ATOMS: atom_id res chain seq x y z
N MET A 1 27.25 -0.93 9.08
CA MET A 1 25.92 -0.29 9.27
C MET A 1 24.95 -1.37 9.70
N LYS A 2 24.11 -1.09 10.70
CA LYS A 2 22.98 -1.92 11.09
C LYS A 2 21.71 -1.11 10.79
N ILE A 3 20.70 -1.72 10.18
CA ILE A 3 19.38 -1.08 10.05
C ILE A 3 18.79 -1.02 11.48
N PRO A 4 18.31 0.15 11.94
CA PRO A 4 17.63 0.24 13.22
C PRO A 4 16.40 -0.69 13.28
N ASP A 5 16.05 -1.13 14.49
CA ASP A 5 14.92 -2.04 14.66
C ASP A 5 13.62 -1.34 14.22
N PHE A 6 12.77 -2.07 13.50
CA PHE A 6 11.56 -1.53 12.89
C PHE A 6 10.34 -1.90 13.76
N PRO A 7 9.73 -0.96 14.49
CA PRO A 7 8.46 -1.21 15.14
C PRO A 7 7.37 -1.31 14.07
N LEU A 8 6.64 -2.42 14.01
CA LEU A 8 5.56 -2.59 13.03
C LEU A 8 4.48 -1.53 13.29
N PRO A 9 4.19 -0.60 12.36
CA PRO A 9 3.34 0.55 12.68
C PRO A 9 1.92 0.22 13.13
N SER A 10 1.34 -0.86 12.62
CA SER A 10 0.04 -1.36 13.08
C SER A 10 0.09 -2.08 14.44
N GLN A 11 1.25 -2.56 14.86
CA GLN A 11 1.47 -3.26 16.13
C GLN A 11 2.87 -2.94 16.71
N PRO A 12 3.09 -1.76 17.29
CA PRO A 12 4.45 -1.27 17.59
C PRO A 12 5.23 -2.06 18.63
N ARG A 13 4.57 -2.98 19.35
CA ARG A 13 5.23 -3.92 20.27
C ARG A 13 5.93 -5.08 19.54
N THR A 14 5.58 -5.30 18.28
CA THR A 14 6.22 -6.26 17.39
C THR A 14 7.39 -5.54 16.73
N GLU A 15 8.61 -5.84 17.18
CA GLU A 15 9.83 -5.32 16.58
C GLU A 15 10.34 -6.28 15.51
N ILE A 16 10.64 -5.75 14.33
CA ILE A 16 11.22 -6.50 13.22
C ILE A 16 12.67 -6.08 13.07
N HIS A 17 13.57 -7.06 13.06
CA HIS A 17 14.99 -6.81 12.84
C HIS A 17 15.33 -7.09 11.38
N PHE A 18 15.76 -6.06 10.65
CA PHE A 18 16.21 -6.23 9.27
C PHE A 18 17.74 -6.29 9.17
N ARG A 19 18.24 -7.17 8.30
CA ARG A 19 19.64 -7.13 7.86
C ARG A 19 19.83 -6.14 6.72
N MET A 20 21.07 -5.72 6.50
CA MET A 20 21.42 -4.94 5.32
C MET A 20 21.19 -5.77 4.04
N PRO A 21 20.64 -5.17 2.97
CA PRO A 21 20.59 -5.80 1.67
C PRO A 21 22.00 -5.99 1.09
N THR A 22 22.19 -7.04 0.29
CA THR A 22 23.44 -7.40 -0.38
C THR A 22 23.31 -7.25 -1.90
N VAL A 23 24.42 -7.46 -2.62
CA VAL A 23 24.40 -7.55 -4.09
C VAL A 23 23.56 -8.73 -4.56
N ASP A 24 23.63 -9.87 -3.86
CA ASP A 24 22.82 -11.05 -4.20
C ASP A 24 21.32 -10.75 -4.09
N ASP A 25 20.90 -9.98 -3.08
CA ASP A 25 19.51 -9.53 -2.98
C ASP A 25 19.14 -8.63 -4.16
N ALA A 26 20.02 -7.70 -4.53
CA ALA A 26 19.79 -6.81 -5.66
C ALA A 26 19.67 -7.57 -6.99
N MET A 27 20.39 -8.68 -7.15
CA MET A 27 20.29 -9.57 -8.32
C MET A 27 19.06 -10.48 -8.28
N LEU A 28 18.64 -10.92 -7.10
CA LEU A 28 17.50 -11.83 -6.94
C LEU A 28 16.17 -11.11 -7.14
N TYR A 29 16.10 -9.86 -6.68
CA TYR A 29 14.88 -9.05 -6.69
C TYR A 29 14.90 -7.93 -7.74
N SER A 30 15.94 -7.85 -8.57
CA SER A 30 15.90 -7.07 -9.81
C SER A 30 14.84 -7.63 -10.76
N ASP A 31 14.28 -6.77 -11.61
CA ASP A 31 13.34 -7.15 -12.68
C ASP A 31 12.02 -7.78 -12.20
N SER A 32 11.50 -7.35 -11.04
CA SER A 32 10.14 -7.73 -10.63
C SER A 32 9.13 -7.33 -11.70
N LEU A 33 8.35 -8.29 -12.19
CA LEU A 33 7.31 -8.00 -13.17
C LEU A 33 6.24 -7.08 -12.53
N PRO A 34 5.68 -6.11 -13.28
CA PRO A 34 4.72 -5.15 -12.74
C PRO A 34 3.46 -5.76 -12.11
N ASP A 35 3.11 -7.00 -12.48
CA ASP A 35 1.97 -7.78 -11.99
C ASP A 35 2.33 -8.73 -10.83
N GLN A 36 3.57 -8.65 -10.34
CA GLN A 36 4.09 -9.49 -9.26
C GLN A 36 4.88 -8.66 -8.22
N GLU A 37 4.70 -7.35 -8.19
CA GLU A 37 5.42 -6.48 -7.25
C GLU A 37 5.05 -6.81 -5.80
N GLU A 38 3.78 -7.13 -5.51
CA GLU A 38 3.36 -7.49 -4.14
C GLU A 38 3.87 -8.85 -3.69
N ALA A 39 3.81 -9.84 -4.59
CA ALA A 39 4.37 -11.16 -4.31
C ALA A 39 5.88 -11.08 -4.07
N THR A 40 6.59 -10.28 -4.87
CA THR A 40 8.03 -10.02 -4.70
C THR A 40 8.31 -9.29 -3.39
N THR A 41 7.48 -8.31 -3.03
CA THR A 41 7.60 -7.57 -1.75
C THR A 41 7.52 -8.49 -0.55
N THR A 42 6.59 -9.45 -0.55
CA THR A 42 6.49 -10.45 0.54
C THR A 42 7.77 -11.27 0.64
N LYS A 43 8.26 -11.80 -0.49
CA LYS A 43 9.50 -12.59 -0.53
C LYS A 43 10.69 -11.78 -0.01
N TYR A 44 10.82 -10.54 -0.48
CA TYR A 44 11.89 -9.64 -0.11
C TYR A 44 11.85 -9.31 1.40
N LEU A 45 10.72 -8.82 1.91
CA LEU A 45 10.58 -8.45 3.31
C LEU A 45 10.82 -9.64 4.24
N ASN A 46 10.35 -10.84 3.89
CA ASN A 46 10.61 -12.05 4.68
C ASN A 46 12.09 -12.44 4.65
N ALA A 47 12.77 -12.29 3.51
CA ALA A 47 14.20 -12.60 3.37
C ALA A 47 15.14 -11.57 4.04
N MET A 48 14.67 -10.34 4.24
CA MET A 48 15.42 -9.29 4.92
C MET A 48 15.37 -9.41 6.45
N GLN A 49 14.43 -10.20 6.99
CA GLN A 49 14.33 -10.38 8.44
C GLN A 49 15.49 -11.20 8.99
N ALA A 50 15.98 -10.81 10.16
CA ALA A 50 16.96 -11.54 10.94
C ALA A 50 16.27 -12.20 12.14
N GLY A 51 16.51 -13.50 12.34
CA GLY A 51 15.89 -14.26 13.43
C GLY A 51 14.61 -14.95 12.99
N GLU A 52 13.60 -14.93 13.86
CA GLU A 52 12.28 -15.51 13.57
C GLU A 52 11.54 -14.63 12.54
N VAL A 53 11.06 -15.27 11.47
CA VAL A 53 10.39 -14.56 10.38
C VAL A 53 8.93 -14.33 10.77
N ASN A 54 8.55 -13.06 10.88
CA ASN A 54 7.16 -12.63 10.94
C ASN A 54 6.65 -12.43 9.51
N ASP A 55 5.69 -13.26 9.08
CA ASP A 55 5.26 -13.28 7.68
C ASP A 55 4.64 -11.94 7.23
N SER A 56 5.35 -11.23 6.36
CA SER A 56 4.93 -9.93 5.84
C SER A 56 3.70 -9.98 4.94
N ALA A 57 3.23 -11.17 4.55
CA ALA A 57 1.93 -11.33 3.89
C ALA A 57 0.75 -10.97 4.82
N LEU A 58 0.97 -11.06 6.14
CA LEU A 58 -0.05 -10.78 7.16
C LEU A 58 0.01 -9.33 7.68
N TRP A 59 1.04 -8.58 7.29
CA TRP A 59 1.16 -7.15 7.64
C TRP A 59 0.19 -6.34 6.82
N THR A 60 -0.22 -5.17 7.35
CA THR A 60 -1.01 -4.22 6.57
C THR A 60 -0.22 -3.74 5.35
N ALA A 61 -0.92 -3.27 4.32
CA ALA A 61 -0.28 -2.66 3.16
C ALA A 61 0.61 -1.48 3.55
N GLN A 62 0.17 -0.66 4.52
CA GLN A 62 0.93 0.47 5.05
C GLN A 62 2.21 0.03 5.77
N ASP A 63 2.14 -1.00 6.61
CA ASP A 63 3.30 -1.57 7.28
C ASP A 63 4.36 -2.02 6.27
N ARG A 64 3.94 -2.73 5.21
CA ARG A 64 4.83 -3.21 4.15
C ARG A 64 5.55 -2.07 3.44
N ARG A 65 4.84 -0.98 3.11
CA ARG A 65 5.45 0.22 2.49
C ARG A 65 6.42 0.91 3.43
N THR A 66 6.03 1.02 4.69
CA THR A 66 6.88 1.62 5.72
C THR A 66 8.14 0.79 5.93
N ALA A 67 8.04 -0.54 5.92
CA ALA A 67 9.19 -1.44 6.01
C ALA A 67 10.14 -1.32 4.81
N LEU A 68 9.60 -1.28 3.57
CA LEU A 68 10.40 -1.07 2.36
C LEU A 68 11.16 0.26 2.41
N TRP A 69 10.46 1.35 2.76
CA TRP A 69 11.05 2.66 2.95
C TRP A 69 12.10 2.66 4.06
N TRP A 70 11.81 2.02 5.20
CA TRP A 70 12.71 1.95 6.35
C TRP A 70 14.03 1.27 5.98
N ILE A 71 13.96 0.14 5.27
CA ILE A 71 15.15 -0.55 4.76
C ILE A 71 15.89 0.37 3.79
N TYR A 72 15.18 1.02 2.87
CA TYR A 72 15.77 1.89 1.86
C TYR A 72 16.57 3.05 2.47
N ILE A 73 15.96 3.84 3.36
CA ILE A 73 16.61 5.04 3.91
C ILE A 73 17.80 4.71 4.82
N ASN A 74 17.80 3.52 5.42
CA ASN A 74 18.88 3.06 6.31
C ASN A 74 19.93 2.22 5.58
N SER A 75 19.72 1.86 4.31
CA SER A 75 20.68 1.08 3.52
C SER A 75 21.38 1.88 2.42
N ARG A 76 20.92 3.09 2.10
CA ARG A 76 21.48 3.94 1.05
C ARG A 76 22.14 5.20 1.61
N THR A 77 23.12 5.71 0.87
CA THR A 77 23.79 6.99 1.15
C THR A 77 23.00 8.19 0.61
N ASP A 78 22.30 8.00 -0.50
CA ASP A 78 21.45 9.01 -1.14
C ASP A 78 20.01 8.50 -1.15
N THR A 79 19.12 9.34 -0.62
CA THR A 79 17.69 9.10 -0.46
C THR A 79 16.84 10.18 -1.13
N VAL A 80 17.48 11.10 -1.86
CA VAL A 80 16.78 12.14 -2.61
C VAL A 80 16.22 11.53 -3.90
N THR A 81 14.93 11.78 -4.14
CA THR A 81 14.26 11.38 -5.38
C THR A 81 13.61 12.60 -6.03
N THR A 82 13.83 12.75 -7.34
CA THR A 82 13.22 13.80 -8.14
C THR A 82 11.85 13.36 -8.68
N TYR A 83 10.81 14.13 -8.39
CA TYR A 83 9.46 13.90 -8.89
C TYR A 83 9.03 15.00 -9.87
N PRO A 84 8.76 14.68 -11.15
CA PRO A 84 8.16 15.64 -12.07
C PRO A 84 6.67 15.80 -11.76
N TYR A 85 6.16 17.03 -11.78
CA TYR A 85 4.72 17.30 -11.63
C TYR A 85 4.28 18.54 -12.42
N ASN A 86 3.00 18.56 -12.82
CA ASN A 86 2.39 19.71 -13.46
C ASN A 86 1.69 20.56 -12.38
N CYS A 87 2.14 21.79 -12.19
CA CYS A 87 1.58 22.68 -11.18
C CYS A 87 0.21 23.22 -11.63
N GLN A 88 -0.82 23.00 -10.81
CA GLN A 88 -2.17 23.50 -11.09
C GLN A 88 -2.31 25.03 -10.96
N HIS A 89 -1.29 25.72 -10.46
CA HIS A 89 -1.34 27.16 -10.21
C HIS A 89 -0.70 28.02 -11.32
N CYS A 90 0.40 27.54 -11.91
CA CYS A 90 1.09 28.23 -13.02
C CYS A 90 0.96 27.47 -14.35
N GLY A 91 0.62 26.18 -14.35
CA GLY A 91 0.49 25.35 -15.55
C GLY A 91 1.80 24.78 -16.09
N GLU A 92 2.93 25.04 -15.43
CA GLU A 92 4.25 24.53 -15.84
C GLU A 92 4.59 23.18 -15.20
N THR A 93 5.51 22.45 -15.83
CA THR A 93 6.10 21.22 -15.27
C THR A 93 7.30 21.59 -14.40
N HIS A 94 7.26 21.19 -13.14
CA HIS A 94 8.35 21.36 -12.19
C HIS A 94 8.94 20.01 -11.78
N PHE A 95 10.14 20.06 -11.21
CA PHE A 95 10.83 18.92 -10.65
C PHE A 95 11.04 19.17 -9.17
N TYR A 96 10.53 18.27 -8.33
CA TYR A 96 10.64 18.36 -6.90
C TYR A 96 11.61 17.31 -6.38
N ASP A 97 12.78 17.76 -5.92
CA ASP A 97 13.75 16.91 -5.24
C ASP A 97 13.32 16.77 -3.78
N PHE A 98 13.00 15.54 -3.38
CA PHE A 98 12.52 15.24 -2.05
C PHE A 98 13.38 14.19 -1.38
N ASP A 99 13.86 14.48 -0.18
CA ASP A 99 14.57 13.52 0.64
C ASP A 99 13.57 12.60 1.32
N LEU A 100 13.58 11.32 0.95
CA LEU A 100 12.65 10.34 1.50
C LEU A 100 12.77 10.19 3.02
N ARG A 101 13.86 10.60 3.66
CA ARG A 101 13.99 10.61 5.13
C ARG A 101 12.97 11.53 5.81
N GLU A 102 12.55 12.61 5.13
CA GLU A 102 11.57 13.57 5.64
C GLU A 102 10.17 12.95 5.79
N LEU A 103 9.88 11.81 5.15
CA LEU A 103 8.63 11.08 5.36
C LEU A 103 8.44 10.61 6.82
N SER A 104 9.53 10.50 7.59
CA SER A 104 9.49 10.14 9.00
C SER A 104 8.68 11.12 9.85
N GLU A 105 8.58 12.39 9.45
CA GLU A 105 7.90 13.44 10.21
C GLU A 105 6.38 13.22 10.33
N ASN A 106 5.79 12.52 9.36
CA ASN A 106 4.36 12.23 9.30
C ASN A 106 4.04 10.74 9.50
N ALA A 107 5.05 9.92 9.84
CA ALA A 107 4.84 8.51 10.07
C ALA A 107 4.16 8.27 11.42
N GLU A 108 3.05 7.52 11.43
CA GLU A 108 2.23 7.29 12.63
C GLU A 108 2.32 5.84 13.11
N LEU A 109 2.25 5.63 14.42
CA LEU A 109 2.19 4.29 15.04
C LEU A 109 0.84 4.12 15.72
N LEU A 110 0.16 2.99 15.51
CA LEU A 110 -1.08 2.70 16.21
C LEU A 110 -0.83 2.32 17.66
N THR A 111 -1.71 2.76 18.55
CA THR A 111 -1.72 2.32 19.96
C THR A 111 -2.74 1.21 20.23
N GLU A 112 -3.51 0.83 19.23
CA GLU A 112 -4.60 -0.14 19.29
C GLU A 112 -4.51 -1.14 18.12
N VAL A 113 -5.29 -2.21 18.20
CA VAL A 113 -5.35 -3.22 17.14
C VAL A 113 -5.93 -2.58 15.87
N PRO A 114 -5.38 -2.87 14.68
CA PRO A 114 -5.83 -2.31 13.41
C PRO A 114 -7.15 -2.93 12.93
N GLU A 115 -8.19 -2.93 13.76
CA GLU A 115 -9.52 -3.43 13.39
C GLU A 115 -10.67 -2.64 14.05
N ARG A 116 -11.86 -2.76 13.46
CA ARG A 116 -13.12 -2.21 14.00
C ARG A 116 -14.24 -3.24 13.84
N ARG A 117 -14.96 -3.51 14.93
CA ARG A 117 -16.19 -4.31 14.87
C ARG A 117 -17.41 -3.42 14.61
N VAL A 118 -18.25 -3.80 13.66
CA VAL A 118 -19.45 -3.06 13.31
C VAL A 118 -20.59 -4.01 12.95
N THR A 119 -21.82 -3.63 13.29
CA THR A 119 -23.02 -4.31 12.79
C THR A 119 -23.50 -3.64 11.50
N VAL A 120 -23.65 -4.40 10.41
CA VAL A 120 -24.31 -3.97 9.17
C VAL A 120 -25.16 -5.14 8.66
N PRO A 121 -26.46 -4.93 8.40
CA PRO A 121 -27.31 -6.02 7.96
C PRO A 121 -26.96 -6.51 6.55
N VAL A 122 -27.18 -7.80 6.30
CA VAL A 122 -27.15 -8.43 4.98
C VAL A 122 -28.50 -9.08 4.75
N GLN A 123 -29.22 -8.66 3.70
CA GLN A 123 -30.58 -9.13 3.43
C GLN A 123 -31.53 -8.98 4.64
N GLY A 124 -31.40 -7.88 5.36
CA GLY A 124 -32.17 -7.56 6.57
C GLY A 124 -31.75 -8.30 7.85
N VAL A 125 -30.78 -9.21 7.79
CA VAL A 125 -30.25 -9.91 8.97
C VAL A 125 -29.06 -9.13 9.53
N PRO A 126 -29.08 -8.70 10.82
CA PRO A 126 -27.92 -8.06 11.43
C PRO A 126 -26.69 -8.96 11.40
N THR A 127 -25.61 -8.49 10.78
CA THR A 127 -24.35 -9.22 10.65
C THR A 127 -23.23 -8.41 11.30
N GLU A 128 -22.44 -9.07 12.15
CA GLU A 128 -21.24 -8.50 12.76
C GLU A 128 -20.06 -8.64 11.80
N TRP A 129 -19.46 -7.51 11.43
CA TRP A 129 -18.30 -7.43 10.55
C TRP A 129 -17.08 -6.95 11.33
N THR A 130 -15.95 -7.60 11.09
CA THR A 130 -14.64 -7.07 11.47
C THR A 130 -14.04 -6.35 10.27
N LEU A 131 -13.93 -5.03 10.37
CA LEU A 131 -13.29 -4.18 9.38
C LEU A 131 -11.79 -4.09 9.68
N LYS A 132 -10.96 -4.23 8.66
CA LYS A 132 -9.50 -4.19 8.78
C LYS A 132 -8.86 -3.54 7.54
N PRO A 133 -7.69 -2.90 7.67
CA PRO A 133 -6.89 -2.49 6.53
C PRO A 133 -6.55 -3.70 5.62
N LEU A 134 -6.27 -3.43 4.34
CA LEU A 134 -5.75 -4.45 3.44
C LEU A 134 -4.42 -4.99 3.98
N ASP A 135 -4.26 -6.30 4.01
CA ASP A 135 -3.00 -6.97 4.30
C ASP A 135 -2.22 -7.29 3.00
N GLY A 136 -1.02 -7.85 3.16
CA GLY A 136 -0.17 -8.29 2.04
C GLY A 136 -0.85 -9.29 1.10
N ARG A 137 -1.69 -10.19 1.62
CA ARG A 137 -2.48 -11.13 0.81
C ARG A 137 -3.55 -10.40 0.01
N GLY A 138 -4.26 -9.47 0.63
CA GLY A 138 -5.31 -8.67 -0.01
C GLY A 138 -4.78 -7.80 -1.14
N ILE A 139 -3.68 -7.08 -0.92
CA ILE A 139 -3.11 -6.23 -1.97
C ILE A 139 -2.52 -7.05 -3.14
N CYS A 140 -1.98 -8.24 -2.86
CA CYS A 140 -1.53 -9.20 -3.88
C CYS A 140 -2.71 -9.73 -4.72
N MET A 141 -3.85 -10.04 -4.09
CA MET A 141 -5.07 -10.42 -4.82
C MET A 141 -5.57 -9.28 -5.71
N LEU A 142 -5.55 -8.04 -5.21
CA LEU A 142 -5.92 -6.87 -6.01
C LEU A 142 -4.95 -6.60 -7.15
N GLU A 143 -3.65 -6.87 -6.98
CA GLU A 143 -2.66 -6.81 -8.06
C GLU A 143 -3.01 -7.75 -9.21
N LYS A 144 -3.34 -9.01 -8.89
CA LYS A 144 -3.80 -9.99 -9.89
C LYS A 144 -5.09 -9.53 -10.57
N LEU A 145 -6.07 -9.04 -9.81
CA LEU A 145 -7.35 -8.56 -10.38
C LEU A 145 -7.14 -7.36 -11.31
N ARG A 146 -6.25 -6.42 -10.95
CA ARG A 146 -5.87 -5.29 -11.82
C ARG A 146 -5.23 -5.76 -13.11
N PHE A 147 -4.30 -6.71 -13.02
CA PHE A 147 -3.61 -7.27 -14.18
C PHE A 147 -4.58 -7.98 -15.15
N MET A 148 -5.62 -8.61 -14.61
CA MET A 148 -6.67 -9.27 -15.40
C MET A 148 -7.75 -8.32 -15.94
N LEU A 149 -7.67 -7.01 -15.68
CA LEU A 149 -8.61 -6.07 -16.28
C LEU A 149 -8.44 -6.07 -17.81
N PRO A 150 -9.54 -6.05 -18.57
CA PRO A 150 -9.50 -5.80 -20.01
C PRO A 150 -8.81 -4.46 -20.33
N GLU A 151 -8.56 -4.20 -21.61
CA GLU A 151 -8.17 -2.85 -22.04
C GLU A 151 -9.30 -1.85 -21.73
N GLU A 152 -8.97 -0.59 -21.45
CA GLU A 152 -9.97 0.44 -21.10
C GLU A 152 -11.02 0.69 -22.21
N THR A 153 -10.67 0.35 -23.45
CA THR A 153 -11.52 0.43 -24.63
C THR A 153 -12.54 -0.72 -24.73
N ASP A 154 -12.35 -1.80 -23.97
CA ASP A 154 -13.22 -2.96 -23.97
C ASP A 154 -14.55 -2.65 -23.24
N PRO A 155 -15.72 -2.97 -23.83
CA PRO A 155 -17.02 -2.79 -23.17
C PRO A 155 -17.14 -3.44 -21.78
N GLU A 156 -16.43 -4.55 -21.52
CA GLU A 156 -16.44 -5.25 -20.24
C GLU A 156 -15.54 -4.62 -19.17
N TYR A 157 -14.66 -3.67 -19.54
CA TYR A 157 -13.73 -3.02 -18.61
C TYR A 157 -14.44 -2.47 -17.37
N LYS A 158 -15.54 -1.73 -17.57
CA LYS A 158 -16.30 -1.11 -16.47
C LYS A 158 -16.94 -2.14 -15.55
N ASN A 159 -17.33 -3.29 -16.08
CA ASN A 159 -17.88 -4.38 -15.29
C ASN A 159 -16.77 -5.05 -14.45
N ALA A 160 -15.64 -5.35 -15.07
CA ALA A 160 -14.46 -5.92 -14.40
C ALA A 160 -13.92 -4.96 -13.31
N GLU A 161 -13.86 -3.66 -13.59
CA GLU A 161 -13.47 -2.62 -12.63
C GLU A 161 -14.39 -2.61 -11.40
N ARG A 162 -15.72 -2.68 -11.59
CA ARG A 162 -16.69 -2.74 -10.48
C ARG A 162 -16.53 -4.00 -9.65
N ARG A 163 -16.31 -5.16 -10.26
CA ARG A 163 -16.05 -6.43 -9.56
C ARG A 163 -14.78 -6.33 -8.72
N MET A 164 -13.70 -5.77 -9.27
CA MET A 164 -12.47 -5.53 -8.51
C MET A 164 -12.71 -4.60 -7.32
N ARG A 165 -13.49 -3.52 -7.50
CA ARG A 165 -13.84 -2.62 -6.38
C ARG A 165 -14.65 -3.31 -5.30
N LEU A 166 -15.57 -4.19 -5.66
CA LEU A 166 -16.33 -4.99 -4.69
C LEU A 166 -15.41 -5.98 -3.95
N ALA A 167 -14.45 -6.59 -4.65
CA ALA A 167 -13.43 -7.45 -4.03
C ALA A 167 -12.56 -6.67 -3.03
N GLU A 168 -12.18 -5.43 -3.34
CA GLU A 168 -11.46 -4.57 -2.41
C GLU A 168 -12.26 -4.33 -1.12
N ILE A 169 -13.57 -4.07 -1.21
CA ILE A 169 -14.45 -3.96 -0.04
C ILE A 169 -14.46 -5.28 0.75
N ALA A 170 -14.63 -6.43 0.08
CA ALA A 170 -14.63 -7.74 0.74
C ALA A 170 -13.30 -8.05 1.46
N LEU A 171 -12.17 -7.60 0.91
CA LEU A 171 -10.84 -7.77 1.50
C LEU A 171 -10.58 -6.85 2.71
N ASN A 172 -11.31 -5.74 2.84
CA ASN A 172 -11.30 -4.87 4.04
C ASN A 172 -12.22 -5.40 5.16
N THR A 173 -12.80 -6.59 4.98
CA THR A 173 -13.76 -7.17 5.93
C THR A 173 -13.37 -8.60 6.31
N ALA A 174 -13.89 -9.06 7.44
CA ALA A 174 -13.86 -10.44 7.92
C ALA A 174 -15.14 -10.73 8.71
N LEU A 175 -15.52 -12.00 8.77
CA LEU A 175 -16.64 -12.52 9.55
C LEU A 175 -16.12 -13.61 10.52
N ASP A 176 -16.74 -13.73 11.69
CA ASP A 176 -16.31 -14.68 12.72
C ASP A 176 -16.44 -16.16 12.27
N ASP A 177 -17.28 -16.43 11.26
CA ASP A 177 -17.53 -17.74 10.67
C ASP A 177 -16.88 -17.94 9.29
N ASP A 178 -15.87 -17.11 8.95
CA ASP A 178 -15.12 -17.27 7.71
C ASP A 178 -14.35 -18.60 7.66
N PRO A 179 -14.24 -19.23 6.47
CA PRO A 179 -13.41 -20.42 6.30
C PRO A 179 -11.92 -20.08 6.50
N ASP A 180 -11.13 -21.08 6.88
CA ASP A 180 -9.68 -20.94 7.10
C ASP A 180 -8.92 -20.55 5.81
N ASP A 181 -9.42 -20.99 4.65
CA ASP A 181 -8.82 -20.63 3.36
C ASP A 181 -9.11 -19.17 3.00
N TYR A 182 -8.04 -18.41 2.75
CA TYR A 182 -8.11 -16.96 2.57
C TYR A 182 -8.95 -16.54 1.36
N GLU A 183 -8.77 -17.23 0.22
CA GLU A 183 -9.48 -16.91 -1.02
C GLU A 183 -10.95 -17.31 -0.93
N ALA A 184 -11.25 -18.48 -0.35
CA ALA A 184 -12.62 -18.92 -0.08
C ALA A 184 -13.34 -17.93 0.85
N ALA A 185 -12.67 -17.42 1.88
CA ALA A 185 -13.23 -16.44 2.79
C ALA A 185 -13.50 -15.11 2.07
N ALA A 186 -12.58 -14.65 1.23
CA ALA A 186 -12.77 -13.44 0.44
C ALA A 186 -13.93 -13.57 -0.56
N ASN A 187 -14.03 -14.70 -1.27
CA ASN A 187 -15.11 -14.98 -2.21
C ASN A 187 -16.48 -15.05 -1.49
N ARG A 188 -16.53 -15.69 -0.32
CA ARG A 188 -17.75 -15.71 0.50
C ARG A 188 -18.22 -14.30 0.85
N ARG A 189 -17.32 -13.46 1.37
CA ARG A 189 -17.65 -12.06 1.72
C ARG A 189 -18.06 -11.26 0.50
N TYR A 190 -17.39 -11.47 -0.64
CA TYR A 190 -17.78 -10.86 -1.91
C TYR A 190 -19.22 -11.21 -2.29
N ASP A 191 -19.58 -12.49 -2.24
CA ASP A 191 -20.93 -12.96 -2.58
C ASP A 191 -21.98 -12.40 -1.62
N LEU A 192 -21.69 -12.38 -0.31
CA LEU A 192 -22.58 -11.76 0.68
C LEU A 192 -22.80 -10.28 0.38
N ILE A 193 -21.73 -9.53 0.14
CA ILE A 193 -21.81 -8.09 -0.15
C ILE A 193 -22.56 -7.83 -1.46
N ALA A 194 -22.40 -8.70 -2.47
CA ALA A 194 -23.12 -8.60 -3.74
C ALA A 194 -24.65 -8.74 -3.59
N THR A 195 -25.12 -9.39 -2.50
CA THR A 195 -26.55 -9.52 -2.21
C THR A 195 -27.14 -8.38 -1.38
N MET A 196 -26.30 -7.46 -0.91
CA MET A 196 -26.74 -6.36 -0.04
C MET A 196 -27.62 -5.35 -0.78
N ALA A 197 -28.61 -4.80 -0.09
CA ALA A 197 -29.38 -3.67 -0.59
C ALA A 197 -28.50 -2.40 -0.63
N THR A 198 -28.45 -1.73 -1.79
CA THR A 198 -27.51 -0.64 -2.06
C THR A 198 -27.53 0.46 -0.98
N ASP A 199 -28.69 1.04 -0.70
CA ASP A 199 -28.79 2.25 0.11
C ASP A 199 -28.78 1.96 1.62
N THR A 200 -29.37 0.84 2.04
CA THR A 200 -29.59 0.52 3.45
C THR A 200 -28.54 -0.42 4.04
N GLU A 201 -27.75 -1.10 3.21
CA GLU A 201 -26.78 -2.10 3.64
C GLU A 201 -25.39 -1.79 3.08
N PHE A 202 -25.25 -1.72 1.75
CA PHE A 202 -23.95 -1.58 1.11
C PHE A 202 -23.29 -0.21 1.37
N VAL A 203 -24.02 0.89 1.16
CA VAL A 203 -23.52 2.25 1.42
C VAL A 203 -23.06 2.44 2.88
N PRO A 204 -23.83 1.99 3.91
CA PRO A 204 -23.36 1.99 5.29
C PRO A 204 -22.09 1.19 5.53
N LEU A 205 -21.93 0.02 4.92
CA LEU A 205 -20.70 -0.79 5.04
C LEU A 205 -19.50 -0.02 4.49
N VAL A 206 -19.62 0.52 3.27
CA VAL A 206 -18.56 1.30 2.62
C VAL A 206 -18.19 2.54 3.44
N ALA A 207 -19.18 3.25 3.98
CA ALA A 207 -18.95 4.42 4.84
C ALA A 207 -18.16 4.06 6.11
N LYS A 208 -18.47 2.92 6.73
CA LYS A 208 -17.74 2.41 7.91
C LYS A 208 -16.32 1.97 7.56
N ILE A 209 -16.09 1.37 6.39
CA ILE A 209 -14.74 1.05 5.90
C ILE A 209 -13.92 2.32 5.71
N HIS A 210 -14.48 3.36 5.09
CA HIS A 210 -13.78 4.64 4.93
C HIS A 210 -13.52 5.36 6.26
N LEU A 211 -14.40 5.20 7.25
CA LEU A 211 -14.14 5.69 8.60
C LEU A 211 -12.96 4.93 9.23
N MET A 212 -13.00 3.59 9.20
CA MET A 212 -11.93 2.72 9.70
C MET A 212 -10.59 3.05 9.05
N GLN A 213 -10.52 3.23 7.74
CA GLN A 213 -9.28 3.56 7.02
C GLN A 213 -8.67 4.91 7.45
N ARG A 214 -9.50 5.88 7.86
CA ARG A 214 -9.04 7.18 8.36
C ARG A 214 -8.59 7.11 9.82
N GLU A 215 -9.33 6.38 10.65
CA GLU A 215 -9.01 6.23 12.08
C GLU A 215 -7.76 5.37 12.30
N LEU A 216 -7.60 4.32 11.50
CA LEU A 216 -6.49 3.37 11.59
C LEU A 216 -5.36 3.71 10.63
N ARG A 217 -5.14 4.99 10.32
CA ARG A 217 -3.96 5.41 9.56
C ARG A 217 -2.70 5.16 10.38
N HIS A 218 -1.68 4.60 9.75
CA HIS A 218 -0.40 4.28 10.36
C HIS A 218 0.68 4.09 9.30
N GLY A 219 1.93 4.01 9.75
CA GLY A 219 3.09 3.98 8.89
C GLY A 219 3.25 5.29 8.14
N LEU A 220 3.83 5.23 6.95
CA LEU A 220 3.89 6.36 6.04
C LEU A 220 2.49 6.85 5.65
N ASP A 221 2.36 8.16 5.43
CA ASP A 221 1.14 8.73 4.87
C ASP A 221 0.99 8.27 3.40
N VAL A 222 0.06 7.34 3.19
CA VAL A 222 -0.25 6.73 1.90
C VAL A 222 -1.73 6.80 1.60
N SER A 223 -2.06 6.98 0.33
CA SER A 223 -3.40 6.72 -0.21
C SER A 223 -3.42 5.36 -0.89
N ILE A 224 -4.46 4.56 -0.63
CA ILE A 224 -4.68 3.29 -1.29
C ILE A 224 -5.97 3.39 -2.09
N GLU A 225 -5.84 3.38 -3.41
CA GLU A 225 -6.97 3.44 -4.33
C GLU A 225 -6.87 2.30 -5.33
N ARG A 226 -7.90 1.44 -5.39
CA ARG A 226 -7.96 0.29 -6.30
C ARG A 226 -6.81 -0.68 -6.04
N GLY A 227 -6.36 -0.75 -4.78
CA GLY A 227 -5.18 -1.45 -4.33
C GLY A 227 -3.84 -0.94 -4.88
N VAL A 228 -3.82 0.25 -5.52
CA VAL A 228 -2.58 0.97 -5.85
C VAL A 228 -2.25 1.89 -4.68
N VAL A 229 -1.01 1.81 -4.20
CA VAL A 229 -0.54 2.63 -3.07
C VAL A 229 0.24 3.82 -3.62
N SER A 230 -0.11 5.01 -3.15
CA SER A 230 0.58 6.25 -3.47
C SER A 230 1.09 6.91 -2.19
N LEU A 231 2.34 7.37 -2.20
CA LEU A 231 2.88 8.25 -1.17
C LEU A 231 2.19 9.61 -1.25
N VAL A 232 1.81 10.13 -0.09
CA VAL A 232 1.29 11.49 0.01
C VAL A 232 2.42 12.40 0.47
N LEU A 233 3.05 13.09 -0.47
CA LEU A 233 4.16 14.00 -0.15
C LEU A 233 3.64 15.23 0.62
N PRO A 234 4.51 15.89 1.40
CA PRO A 234 4.21 17.19 1.99
C PRO A 234 3.76 18.21 0.93
N PRO A 235 2.89 19.17 1.31
CA PRO A 235 2.50 20.25 0.41
C PRO A 235 3.72 21.10 0.06
N HIS A 236 3.97 21.32 -1.23
CA HIS A 236 5.05 22.19 -1.71
C HIS A 236 4.45 23.43 -2.35
N SER A 237 5.05 24.58 -2.08
CA SER A 237 4.55 25.88 -2.55
C SER A 237 4.93 26.12 -4.01
N CYS A 238 4.05 26.77 -4.77
CA CYS A 238 4.39 27.25 -6.11
C CYS A 238 5.30 28.49 -6.01
N GLU A 239 6.44 28.47 -6.69
CA GLU A 239 7.43 29.57 -6.69
C GLU A 239 7.08 30.72 -7.65
N ALA A 240 6.00 30.59 -8.43
CA ALA A 240 5.60 31.62 -9.40
C ALA A 240 5.13 32.90 -8.70
N GLU A 241 5.55 34.05 -9.25
CA GLU A 241 5.21 35.37 -8.73
C GLU A 241 3.68 35.58 -8.60
N GLY A 242 3.22 36.06 -7.44
CA GLY A 242 1.80 36.24 -7.16
C GLY A 242 1.01 34.96 -6.85
N LYS A 243 1.68 33.81 -6.68
CA LYS A 243 1.08 32.54 -6.19
C LYS A 243 1.60 32.13 -4.81
N GLU A 244 2.25 33.03 -4.10
CA GLU A 244 2.75 32.85 -2.72
C GLU A 244 1.62 32.33 -1.82
N GLY A 245 1.87 31.22 -1.11
CA GLY A 245 0.91 30.55 -0.23
C GLY A 245 -0.01 29.53 -0.90
N LYS A 246 0.06 29.35 -2.23
CA LYS A 246 -0.62 28.22 -2.90
C LYS A 246 0.30 27.00 -2.93
N ALA A 247 -0.15 25.93 -2.28
CA ALA A 247 0.59 24.68 -2.22
C ALA A 247 -0.13 23.57 -2.98
N THR A 248 0.64 22.75 -3.68
CA THR A 248 0.17 21.53 -4.31
C THR A 248 0.63 20.35 -3.47
N ARG A 249 -0.24 19.35 -3.28
CA ARG A 249 0.11 18.09 -2.63
C ARG A 249 0.27 17.01 -3.70
N LEU A 250 1.40 16.32 -3.72
CA LEU A 250 1.65 15.28 -4.72
C LEU A 250 1.22 13.92 -4.17
N LEU A 251 0.50 13.19 -5.01
CA LEU A 251 0.27 11.75 -4.86
C LEU A 251 1.20 11.04 -5.83
N VAL A 252 2.26 10.43 -5.29
CA VAL A 252 3.26 9.74 -6.09
C VAL A 252 3.05 8.24 -5.96
N PRO A 253 2.92 7.47 -7.06
CA PRO A 253 2.82 6.02 -6.97
C PRO A 253 3.99 5.40 -6.20
N PHE A 254 3.70 4.63 -5.14
CA PHE A 254 4.72 3.85 -4.43
C PHE A 254 5.01 2.60 -5.24
N ARG A 255 6.07 2.62 -6.04
CA ARG A 255 6.57 1.45 -6.77
C ARG A 255 7.48 0.64 -5.87
N ASN A 256 7.08 -0.57 -5.51
CA ASN A 256 7.84 -1.41 -4.56
C ASN A 256 9.26 -1.65 -5.07
N SER A 257 9.39 -1.89 -6.38
CA SER A 257 10.64 -2.05 -7.12
C SER A 257 11.60 -0.85 -6.99
N SER A 258 11.10 0.36 -6.71
CA SER A 258 11.96 1.54 -6.50
C SER A 258 12.61 1.55 -5.12
N PHE A 259 12.02 0.85 -4.14
CA PHE A 259 12.52 0.74 -2.78
C PHE A 259 13.29 -0.56 -2.53
N ILE A 260 13.09 -1.57 -3.38
CA ILE A 260 13.89 -2.79 -3.40
C ILE A 260 15.21 -2.51 -4.13
N PRO A 261 16.37 -2.99 -3.63
CA PRO A 261 17.65 -2.88 -4.33
C PRO A 261 17.54 -3.46 -5.74
N ASN A 262 18.04 -2.73 -6.72
CA ASN A 262 18.04 -3.16 -8.12
C ASN A 262 19.48 -3.21 -8.63
N PHE A 263 19.87 -4.35 -9.20
CA PHE A 263 21.16 -4.51 -9.86
C PHE A 263 21.10 -3.88 -11.27
N LYS A 264 21.81 -2.78 -11.49
CA LYS A 264 21.95 -2.19 -12.82
C LYS A 264 23.21 -2.72 -13.49
N SER A 265 23.05 -3.58 -14.50
CA SER A 265 24.17 -4.09 -15.31
C SER A 265 24.99 -2.98 -15.99
N GLU A 266 24.39 -1.80 -16.17
CA GLU A 266 25.04 -0.57 -16.62
C GLU A 266 26.23 -0.16 -15.74
N TRP A 267 26.23 -0.52 -14.44
CA TRP A 267 27.37 -0.29 -13.54
C TRP A 267 28.63 -1.07 -13.93
N LEU A 268 28.48 -2.14 -14.73
CA LEU A 268 29.59 -2.93 -15.25
C LEU A 268 30.07 -2.44 -16.61
N VAL A 269 29.34 -1.53 -17.25
CA VAL A 269 29.70 -0.99 -18.56
C VAL A 269 30.64 0.20 -18.37
N ASN A 270 31.93 -0.08 -18.22
CA ASN A 270 32.97 0.93 -18.40
C ASN A 270 33.00 1.37 -19.88
N ARG A 271 32.25 2.43 -20.22
CA ARG A 271 32.59 3.24 -21.41
C ARG A 271 33.59 4.32 -20.96
N TYR A 272 34.88 3.97 -21.06
CA TYR A 272 35.95 4.96 -21.20
C TYR A 272 36.00 5.45 -22.65
#